data_AF-A0AAP8T2E7-F1
#
_entry.id   AF-A0AAP8T2E7-F1
#
_cell.length_a   1.000
_cell.length_b   1.000
_cell.length_c   1.000
_cell.angle_alpha   90.00
_cell.angle_beta   90.00
_cell.angle_gamma   90.00
#
_symmetry.space_group_name_H-M   'P 1'
#
loop_
_entity.id
_entity.type
_entity.pdbx_description
1 polymer ?
#
loop_
_entity_poly.entity_id
_entity_poly.type
_entity_poly.pdbx_seq_one_letter_code
_entity_poly.pdbx_strand_id
1 'polypeptide(L)'
;GGNFHGQPIAFAMDFFKLGIAELANISERRIERLVNPQLNDLPAFLSPEPGLQSGAMIMQYVAAALVSENKTLAHPASVDSIPSSANQEDHV
;
A
#
# COMPACT_ATOMS: atom_id res chain seq x y z
N GLY A 1 -1.70 27.31 -25.59
CA GLY A 1 -2.35 25.99 -25.43
C GLY A 1 -2.04 25.44 -24.06
N GLY A 2 -2.75 24.40 -23.59
CA GLY A 2 -2.68 23.91 -22.21
C GLY A 2 -2.16 22.48 -22.04
N ASN A 3 -1.46 21.92 -23.03
CA ASN A 3 -1.02 20.51 -23.01
C ASN A 3 0.01 20.18 -21.91
N PHE A 4 0.53 21.19 -21.20
CA PHE A 4 1.39 21.00 -20.03
C PHE A 4 0.61 20.66 -18.75
N HIS A 5 -0.72 20.83 -18.74
CA HIS A 5 -1.56 20.53 -17.59
C HIS A 5 -1.65 19.00 -17.38
N GLY A 6 -1.13 18.55 -16.24
CA GLY A 6 -0.85 17.14 -15.97
C GLY A 6 -2.06 16.31 -15.49
N GLN A 7 -3.26 16.89 -15.42
CA GLN A 7 -4.42 16.25 -14.78
C GLN A 7 -4.73 14.82 -15.26
N PRO A 8 -4.66 14.48 -16.57
CA PRO A 8 -4.87 13.10 -17.00
C PRO A 8 -3.86 12.10 -16.41
N ILE A 9 -2.59 12.53 -16.24
CA ILE A 9 -1.54 11.72 -15.62
C ILE A 9 -1.78 11.65 -14.11
N ALA A 10 -2.16 12.76 -13.47
CA ALA A 10 -2.44 12.81 -12.04
C ALA A 10 -3.55 11.81 -11.65
N PHE A 11 -4.66 11.79 -12.40
CA PHE A 11 -5.73 10.80 -12.21
C PHE A 11 -5.24 9.37 -12.44
N ALA A 12 -4.50 9.11 -13.53
CA ALA A 12 -3.99 7.77 -13.81
C ALA A 12 -3.10 7.25 -12.67
N MET A 13 -2.25 8.11 -12.10
CA MET A 13 -1.38 7.74 -10.98
C MET A 13 -2.15 7.53 -9.67
N ASP A 14 -3.19 8.32 -9.39
CA ASP A 14 -4.03 8.09 -8.21
C ASP A 14 -4.81 6.77 -8.29
N PHE A 15 -5.32 6.41 -9.47
CA PHE A 15 -5.90 5.08 -9.68
C PHE A 15 -4.86 3.96 -9.54
N PHE A 16 -3.63 4.19 -10.01
CA PHE A 16 -2.55 3.22 -9.86
C PHE A 16 -2.21 2.95 -8.38
N LYS A 17 -2.16 4.00 -7.53
CA LYS A 17 -1.95 3.86 -6.08
C LYS A 17 -2.99 2.94 -5.43
N LEU A 18 -4.27 3.08 -5.80
CA LEU A 18 -5.35 2.22 -5.32
C LEU A 18 -5.10 0.74 -5.68
N GLY A 19 -4.72 0.48 -6.93
CA GLY A 19 -4.42 -0.88 -7.39
C GLY A 19 -3.25 -1.52 -6.65
N ILE A 20 -2.18 -0.76 -6.39
CA ILE A 20 -1.02 -1.23 -5.62
C ILE A 20 -1.37 -1.46 -4.15
N ALA A 21 -2.13 -0.55 -3.54
CA ALA A 21 -2.57 -0.70 -2.15
C ALA A 21 -3.37 -1.99 -1.96
N GLU A 22 -4.29 -2.30 -2.88
CA GLU A 22 -5.10 -3.52 -2.78
C GLU A 22 -4.30 -4.79 -3.09
N LEU A 23 -3.36 -4.74 -4.04
CA LEU A 23 -2.45 -5.86 -4.28
C LEU A 23 -1.60 -6.17 -3.04
N ALA A 24 -1.09 -5.15 -2.35
CA ALA A 24 -0.36 -5.31 -1.10
C ALA A 24 -1.26 -5.90 0.00
N ASN A 25 -2.50 -5.42 0.10
CA ASN A 25 -3.50 -5.86 1.07
C ASN A 25 -3.80 -7.38 0.93
N ILE A 26 -4.11 -7.85 -0.28
CA ILE A 26 -4.35 -9.29 -0.49
C ILE A 26 -3.09 -10.14 -0.32
N SER A 27 -1.91 -9.60 -0.64
CA SER A 27 -0.63 -10.29 -0.44
C SER A 27 -0.36 -10.54 1.05
N GLU A 28 -0.58 -9.53 1.89
CA GLU A 28 -0.39 -9.67 3.34
C GLU A 28 -1.38 -10.68 3.96
N ARG A 29 -2.63 -10.76 3.47
CA ARG A 29 -3.56 -11.82 3.90
C ARG A 29 -3.05 -13.23 3.53
N ARG A 30 -2.29 -13.38 2.44
CA ARG A 30 -1.64 -14.66 2.11
C ARG A 30 -0.44 -14.94 3.02
N ILE A 31 0.30 -13.91 3.43
CA ILE A 31 1.35 -14.04 4.46
C ILE A 31 0.73 -14.55 5.77
N GLU A 32 -0.37 -13.96 6.24
CA GLU A 32 -1.11 -14.44 7.42
C GLU A 32 -1.48 -15.92 7.29
N ARG A 33 -2.02 -16.32 6.13
CA ARG A 33 -2.32 -17.73 5.87
C ARG A 33 -1.10 -18.64 5.88
N LEU A 34 0.11 -18.16 5.59
CA LEU A 34 1.35 -18.94 5.63
C LEU A 34 1.92 -19.07 7.04
N VAL A 35 1.82 -18.02 7.85
CA VAL A 35 2.42 -18.00 9.20
C VAL A 35 1.47 -18.54 10.28
N ASN A 36 0.17 -18.62 9.99
CA ASN A 36 -0.84 -19.10 10.93
C ASN A 36 -1.08 -20.63 10.78
N PRO A 37 -0.69 -21.44 11.78
CA PRO A 37 -0.84 -22.91 11.75
C PRO A 37 -2.30 -23.38 11.86
N GLN A 38 -3.26 -22.49 12.10
CA GLN A 38 -4.70 -22.83 12.06
C GLN A 38 -5.26 -22.78 10.63
N LEU A 39 -4.52 -22.18 9.70
CA LEU A 39 -4.96 -21.94 8.31
C LEU A 39 -4.20 -22.78 7.28
N ASN A 40 -3.21 -23.57 7.73
CA ASN A 40 -2.36 -24.43 6.92
C ASN A 40 -1.77 -25.58 7.76
N ASP A 41 -1.03 -26.48 7.11
CA ASP A 41 -0.35 -27.62 7.75
C ASP A 41 1.17 -27.39 7.96
N LEU A 42 1.58 -26.14 8.16
CA LEU A 42 2.98 -25.74 8.37
C LEU A 42 3.27 -25.43 9.84
N PRO A 43 4.54 -25.48 10.28
CA PRO A 43 4.93 -25.01 11.61
C PRO A 43 4.54 -23.55 11.85
N ALA A 44 4.18 -23.22 13.10
CA ALA A 44 3.83 -21.86 13.48
C ALA A 44 4.91 -20.86 13.07
N PHE A 45 4.50 -19.78 12.40
CA PHE A 45 5.39 -18.74 11.87
C PHE A 45 6.52 -19.26 10.99
N LEU A 46 6.37 -20.43 10.36
CA LEU A 46 7.41 -21.09 9.55
C LEU A 46 8.71 -21.34 10.32
N SER A 47 8.63 -21.47 11.64
CA SER A 47 9.77 -21.68 12.52
C SER A 47 10.24 -23.14 12.50
N PRO A 48 11.55 -23.42 12.31
CA PRO A 48 12.10 -24.78 12.46
C PRO A 48 11.97 -25.33 13.88
N GLU A 49 12.07 -24.46 14.89
CA GLU A 49 11.95 -24.81 16.32
C GLU A 49 10.91 -23.91 17.02
N PRO A 50 9.60 -24.16 16.82
CA PRO A 50 8.54 -23.38 17.45
C PRO A 50 8.61 -23.41 18.99
N GLY A 51 8.40 -22.26 19.63
CA GLY A 51 8.47 -22.10 21.09
C GLY A 51 9.83 -21.60 21.60
N LEU A 52 10.92 -21.86 20.85
CA LEU A 52 12.24 -21.26 21.10
C LEU A 52 12.56 -20.14 20.10
N GLN A 53 12.08 -20.28 18.86
CA GLN A 53 12.29 -19.33 17.77
C GLN A 53 10.96 -18.75 17.29
N SER A 54 10.95 -17.44 16.99
CA SER A 54 9.76 -16.73 16.49
C SER A 54 9.54 -16.84 14.98
N GLY A 55 10.49 -17.42 14.23
CA GLY A 55 10.39 -17.54 12.77
C GLY A 55 10.05 -16.23 12.07
N ALA A 56 9.06 -16.27 11.18
CA ALA A 56 8.58 -15.14 10.39
C ALA A 56 7.54 -14.26 11.10
N MET A 57 7.33 -14.41 12.41
CA MET A 57 6.33 -13.63 13.17
C MET A 57 6.47 -12.12 12.95
N ILE A 58 7.69 -11.57 13.09
CA ILE A 58 7.92 -10.13 12.93
C ILE A 58 7.87 -9.70 11.46
N MET A 59 8.19 -10.59 10.52
CA MET A 59 8.05 -10.30 9.10
C MET A 59 6.59 -9.95 8.75
N GLN A 60 5.64 -10.69 9.32
CA GLN A 60 4.22 -10.37 9.15
C GLN A 60 3.89 -8.98 9.69
N TYR A 61 4.45 -8.58 10.83
CA TYR A 61 4.16 -7.25 11.42
C TYR A 61 4.66 -6.13 10.50
N VAL A 62 5.83 -6.31 9.92
CA VAL A 62 6.37 -5.37 8.91
C VAL A 62 5.47 -5.32 7.68
N ALA A 63 5.03 -6.47 7.17
CA ALA A 63 4.09 -6.50 6.03
C ALA A 63 2.77 -5.78 6.34
N ALA A 64 2.19 -6.02 7.52
CA ALA A 64 0.96 -5.35 7.96
C ALA A 64 1.14 -3.84 8.12
N ALA A 65 2.29 -3.39 8.64
CA ALA A 65 2.61 -1.97 8.77
C ALA A 65 2.71 -1.29 7.39
N LEU A 66 3.40 -1.91 6.43
CA LEU A 66 3.50 -1.39 5.05
C LEU A 66 2.14 -1.32 4.36
N VAL A 67 1.29 -2.34 4.52
CA VAL A 67 -0.09 -2.30 4.00
C VAL A 67 -0.90 -1.18 4.67
N SER A 68 -0.71 -0.95 5.97
CA SER A 68 -1.39 0.14 6.67
C SER A 68 -0.96 1.51 6.19
N GLU A 69 0.34 1.72 5.93
CA GLU A 69 0.87 2.97 5.38
C GLU A 69 0.30 3.26 3.98
N ASN A 70 0.22 2.23 3.12
CA ASN A 70 -0.37 2.34 1.79
C ASN A 70 -1.80 2.89 1.80
N LYS A 71 -2.59 2.64 2.85
CA LYS A 71 -3.97 3.17 2.96
C LYS A 71 -3.99 4.69 3.02
N THR A 72 -3.04 5.28 3.74
CA THR A 72 -2.90 6.74 3.81
C THR A 72 -2.36 7.29 2.48
N LEU A 73 -1.35 6.63 1.90
CA LEU A 73 -0.74 7.04 0.63
C LEU A 73 -1.68 6.90 -0.58
N ALA A 74 -2.74 6.08 -0.47
CA ALA A 74 -3.73 5.90 -1.51
C ALA A 74 -4.74 7.06 -1.63
N HIS A 75 -4.69 8.06 -0.73
CA HIS A 75 -5.49 9.27 -0.90
C HIS A 75 -5.12 9.97 -2.23
N PRO A 76 -6.10 10.34 -3.07
CA PRO A 76 -5.82 10.97 -4.34
C PRO A 76 -5.20 12.35 -4.12
N ALA A 77 -4.05 12.62 -4.73
CA ALA A 77 -3.42 13.94 -4.64
C ALA A 77 -4.00 14.91 -5.70
N SER A 78 -4.55 14.38 -6.78
CA SER A 78 -5.12 15.14 -7.91
C SER A 78 -6.42 15.89 -7.61
N VAL A 79 -6.96 15.74 -6.40
CA VAL A 79 -8.16 16.46 -5.95
C VAL A 79 -7.83 17.80 -5.28
N ASP A 80 -6.55 18.05 -5.01
CA ASP A 80 -6.07 19.31 -4.48
C ASP A 80 -5.54 20.20 -5.61
N SER A 81 -5.83 21.50 -5.52
CA SER A 81 -5.31 22.53 -6.42
C SER A 81 -5.28 23.86 -5.68
N ILE A 82 -4.11 24.51 -5.68
CA ILE A 82 -3.90 25.81 -5.05
C ILE A 82 -3.42 26.78 -6.13
N PRO A 83 -4.14 27.90 -6.37
CA PRO A 83 -3.76 28.88 -7.38
C PRO A 83 -2.35 29.43 -7.19
N SER A 84 -1.67 29.62 -8.30
CA SER A 84 -0.28 30.02 -8.41
C SER A 84 -0.17 31.33 -9.22
N SER A 85 0.95 32.04 -9.06
CA SER A 85 1.32 33.16 -9.93
C SER A 85 0.24 34.24 -10.08
N ALA A 86 -0.31 34.74 -8.96
CA ALA A 86 -1.36 35.76 -8.94
C ALA A 86 -2.61 35.39 -9.77
N ASN A 87 -3.05 34.13 -9.70
CA ASN A 87 -4.17 33.54 -10.44
C ASN A 87 -3.96 33.42 -11.96
N GLN A 88 -2.72 33.53 -12.45
CA GLN A 88 -2.42 33.17 -13.83
C GLN A 88 -2.50 31.65 -14.04
N GLU A 89 -2.12 30.88 -13.02
CA GLU A 89 -2.24 29.43 -12.95
C GLU A 89 -3.28 29.11 -11.87
N ASP A 90 -4.55 29.30 -12.20
CA ASP A 90 -5.68 29.20 -11.27
C ASP A 90 -6.16 27.77 -11.01
N HIS A 91 -5.73 26.82 -11.84
CA HIS A 91 -5.97 25.38 -11.67
C HIS A 91 -4.74 24.58 -12.13
N VAL A 92 -4.28 23.64 -11.30
CA VAL A 92 -3.10 22.81 -11.56
C VAL A 92 -3.36 21.33 -11.39
#